data_AF-A0A392NK90-F1
#
_entry.id   AF-A0A392NK90-F1
#
_cell.length_a   1.000
_cell.length_b   1.000
_cell.length_c   1.000
_cell.angle_alpha   90.00
_cell.angle_beta   90.00
_cell.angle_gamma   90.00
#
_symmetry.space_group_name_H-M   'P 1'
#
loop_
_entity.id
_entity.type
_entity.pdbx_description
1 polymer ?
#
loop_
_entity_poly.entity_id
_entity_poly.type
_entity_poly.pdbx_seq_one_letter_code
_entity_poly.pdbx_strand_id
1 'polypeptide(L)'
;ALSEVPMSKAVAGVRVGLVGDKYIVNPTNEEMENSELDLMLAGTDSAILMIEGYGNFLPEEKLLKAVEVGQVVMSSQCCLI
;
A
#
# COMPACT_ATOMS: atom_id res chain seq x y z
N ALA A 1 -14.43 -6.44 -16.14
CA ALA A 1 -14.02 -7.72 -15.52
C ALA A 1 -13.56 -8.70 -16.60
N LEU A 2 -12.36 -9.26 -16.46
CA LEU A 2 -11.81 -10.26 -17.39
C LEU A 2 -12.38 -11.68 -17.19
N SER A 3 -13.02 -11.95 -16.05
CA SER A 3 -13.57 -13.27 -15.67
C SER A 3 -15.04 -13.16 -15.29
N GLU A 4 -15.79 -14.24 -15.51
CA GLU A 4 -17.21 -14.39 -15.13
C GLU A 4 -17.40 -14.77 -13.65
N VAL A 5 -16.30 -14.97 -12.91
CA VAL A 5 -16.37 -15.24 -11.46
C VAL A 5 -17.02 -14.05 -10.76
N PRO A 6 -18.03 -14.28 -9.89
CA PRO A 6 -18.70 -13.21 -9.19
C PRO A 6 -17.74 -12.51 -8.20
N MET A 7 -17.24 -11.34 -8.58
CA MET A 7 -16.52 -10.41 -7.71
C MET A 7 -17.41 -9.20 -7.43
N SER A 8 -17.61 -8.90 -6.15
CA SER A 8 -18.45 -7.80 -5.68
C SER A 8 -17.79 -6.43 -5.82
N LYS A 9 -16.46 -6.34 -5.71
CA LYS A 9 -15.67 -5.12 -5.91
C LYS A 9 -14.27 -5.48 -6.40
N ALA A 10 -13.65 -4.57 -7.16
CA ALA A 10 -12.22 -4.64 -7.44
C ALA A 10 -11.41 -4.44 -6.16
N VAL A 11 -10.34 -5.22 -6.03
CA VAL A 11 -9.35 -5.10 -4.95
C VAL A 11 -8.02 -4.73 -5.58
N ALA A 12 -7.38 -3.68 -5.06
CA ALA A 12 -6.04 -3.28 -5.46
C ALA A 12 -5.07 -3.50 -4.30
N GLY A 13 -3.80 -3.74 -4.65
CA GLY A 13 -2.71 -3.88 -3.70
C GLY A 13 -1.63 -2.85 -3.97
N VAL A 14 -1.09 -2.25 -2.91
CA VAL A 14 -0.02 -1.26 -3.00
C VAL A 14 1.05 -1.54 -1.95
N ARG A 15 2.31 -1.33 -2.32
CA ARG A 15 3.43 -1.34 -1.38
C ARG A 15 3.88 0.08 -1.08
N VAL A 16 4.16 0.40 0.16
CA VAL A 16 4.68 1.69 0.61
C VAL A 16 6.01 1.47 1.32
N GLY A 17 7.06 2.10 0.79
CA GLY A 17 8.38 2.17 1.41
C GLY A 17 8.61 3.53 2.07
N LEU A 18 9.57 3.59 2.99
CA LEU A 18 10.08 4.82 3.60
C LEU A 18 11.59 4.86 3.44
N VAL A 19 12.09 5.63 2.46
CA VAL A 19 13.52 5.82 2.24
C VAL A 19 13.92 7.17 2.81
N GLY A 20 14.64 7.15 3.94
CA GLY A 20 14.87 8.34 4.77
C GLY A 20 13.56 8.89 5.33
N ASP A 21 13.12 10.06 4.86
CA ASP A 21 11.86 10.70 5.28
C ASP A 21 10.81 10.77 4.13
N LYS A 22 11.03 10.03 3.04
CA LYS A 22 10.14 10.03 1.87
C LYS A 22 9.37 8.72 1.76
N TYR A 23 8.05 8.84 1.71
CA TYR A 23 7.16 7.72 1.39
C TYR A 23 7.18 7.47 -0.12
N ILE A 24 7.57 6.27 -0.53
CA ILE A 24 7.61 5.84 -1.93
C ILE A 24 6.53 4.80 -2.14
N VAL A 25 5.69 5.01 -3.15
CA VAL A 25 4.61 4.07 -3.49
C VAL A 25 5.06 3.16 -4.62
N ASN A 26 4.87 1.86 -4.44
CA ASN A 26 5.41 0.79 -5.27
C ASN A 26 6.92 0.97 -5.53
N PRO A 27 7.72 1.02 -4.45
CA PRO A 27 9.16 1.17 -4.57
C PRO A 27 9.77 0.02 -5.37
N THR A 28 10.82 0.33 -6.11
CA THR A 28 11.69 -0.65 -6.77
C THR A 28 12.46 -1.47 -5.73
N ASN A 29 13.02 -2.61 -6.16
CA ASN A 29 13.85 -3.43 -5.27
C ASN A 29 15.06 -2.64 -4.71
N GLU A 30 15.69 -1.78 -5.52
CA GLU A 30 16.83 -0.95 -5.10
C GLU A 30 16.43 0.11 -4.05
N GLU A 31 15.23 0.69 -4.18
CA GLU A 31 14.70 1.62 -3.17
C GLU A 31 14.36 0.89 -1.87
N MET A 32 13.84 -0.34 -1.97
CA MET A 32 13.50 -1.17 -0.81
C MET A 32 14.71 -1.57 0.04
N GLU A 33 15.89 -1.75 -0.57
CA GLU A 33 17.13 -2.03 0.17
C GLU A 33 17.49 -0.91 1.17
N ASN A 34 17.06 0.32 0.89
CA ASN A 34 17.31 1.49 1.73
C ASN A 34 16.07 1.92 2.52
N SER A 35 15.02 1.10 2.52
CA SER A 35 13.74 1.43 3.13
C SER A 35 13.68 1.01 4.60
N GLU A 36 13.27 1.92 5.47
CA GLU A 36 13.01 1.66 6.89
C GLU A 36 11.61 1.06 7.14
N LEU A 37 10.78 1.02 6.09
CA LEU A 37 9.42 0.51 6.10
C LEU A 37 9.16 -0.36 4.86
N ASP A 38 8.56 -1.52 5.03
CA ASP A 38 7.93 -2.29 3.95
C ASP A 38 6.48 -2.53 4.35
N LEU A 39 5.55 -1.76 3.77
CA LEU A 39 4.13 -1.87 4.10
C LEU A 39 3.31 -2.24 2.86
N MET A 40 2.71 -3.42 2.88
CA MET A 40 1.77 -3.89 1.87
C MET A 40 0.34 -3.68 2.34
N LEU A 41 -0.47 -3.02 1.51
CA LEU A 41 -1.89 -2.78 1.77
C LEU A 41 -2.69 -3.41 0.64
N ALA A 42 -3.82 -4.03 0.98
CA ALA A 42 -4.80 -4.48 0.00
C ALA A 42 -6.21 -4.15 0.44
N GLY A 43 -7.04 -3.75 -0.50
CA GLY A 43 -8.40 -3.29 -0.19
C GLY A 43 -9.18 -2.86 -1.41
N THR A 44 -10.39 -2.35 -1.15
CA THR A 44 -11.27 -1.80 -2.18
C THR A 44 -11.14 -0.28 -2.23
N ASP A 45 -11.88 0.35 -3.16
CA ASP A 45 -12.05 1.79 -3.27
C ASP A 45 -12.36 2.51 -1.94
N SER A 46 -13.12 1.85 -1.07
CA SER A 46 -13.66 2.41 0.16
C SER A 46 -13.02 1.92 1.46
N ALA A 47 -12.30 0.78 1.45
CA ALA A 47 -11.85 0.13 2.68
C ALA A 47 -10.55 -0.65 2.50
N ILE A 48 -9.67 -0.57 3.50
CA ILE A 48 -8.51 -1.45 3.63
C ILE A 48 -9.00 -2.80 4.19
N LEU A 49 -8.62 -3.89 3.53
CA LEU A 49 -8.98 -5.25 3.94
C LEU A 49 -7.80 -5.98 4.59
N MET A 50 -6.59 -5.68 4.19
CA MET A 50 -5.37 -6.33 4.68
C MET A 50 -4.22 -5.34 4.75
N ILE A 51 -3.40 -5.48 5.80
CA ILE A 51 -2.14 -4.79 6.00
C ILE A 51 -1.12 -5.85 6.41
N GLU A 52 0.01 -5.91 5.72
CA GLU A 52 1.15 -6.77 6.05
C GLU A 52 2.43 -5.95 5.92
N GLY A 53 3.38 -6.07 6.84
CA GLY A 53 4.60 -5.30 6.69
C GLY A 53 5.59 -5.40 7.84
N TYR A 54 6.74 -4.79 7.60
CA TYR A 54 7.84 -4.63 8.54
C TYR A 54 8.20 -3.15 8.68
N GLY A 55 8.56 -2.72 9.87
CA GLY A 55 9.11 -1.39 10.13
C GLY A 55 10.26 -1.45 11.13
N ASN A 56 11.31 -0.68 10.89
CA ASN A 56 12.48 -0.63 11.75
C ASN A 56 12.26 0.30 12.96
N PHE A 57 11.43 -0.16 13.92
CA PHE A 57 11.08 0.59 15.15
C PHE A 57 10.61 2.04 14.87
N LEU A 58 9.77 2.19 13.85
CA LEU A 58 9.23 3.49 13.46
C LEU A 58 8.19 4.00 14.47
N PRO A 59 8.10 5.32 14.68
CA PRO A 59 7.00 5.93 15.42
C PRO A 59 5.64 5.62 14.76
N GLU A 60 4.60 5.46 15.57
CA GLU A 60 3.23 5.18 15.10
C GLU A 60 2.74 6.22 14.08
N GLU A 61 3.08 7.49 14.27
CA GLU A 61 2.73 8.57 13.35
C GLU A 61 3.29 8.36 11.93
N LYS A 62 4.52 7.84 11.81
CA LYS A 62 5.12 7.53 10.49
C LYS A 62 4.42 6.34 9.84
N LEU A 63 4.06 5.34 10.64
CA LEU A 63 3.33 4.17 10.15
C LEU A 63 1.92 4.54 9.67
N LEU A 64 1.18 5.34 10.46
CA LEU A 64 -0.15 5.82 10.11
C LEU A 64 -0.12 6.63 8.81
N LYS A 65 0.86 7.51 8.65
CA LYS A 65 1.04 8.28 7.43
C LYS A 65 1.32 7.40 6.20
N ALA A 66 2.07 6.31 6.36
CA ALA A 66 2.27 5.34 5.29
C ALA A 66 0.97 4.65 4.88
N VAL A 67 0.13 4.29 5.85
CA VAL A 67 -1.20 3.70 5.61
C VAL A 67 -2.09 4.68 4.84
N GLU A 68 -2.13 5.95 5.23
CA GLU A 68 -2.91 6.99 4.54
C GLU A 68 -2.46 7.18 3.09
N VAL A 69 -1.15 7.32 2.86
CA VAL A 69 -0.58 7.46 1.51
C VAL A 69 -0.93 6.26 0.65
N GLY A 70 -0.77 5.06 1.19
CA GLY A 70 -1.10 3.84 0.47
C GLY A 70 -2.60 3.72 0.17
N GLN A 71 -3.48 4.05 1.12
CA GLN A 71 -4.94 4.00 0.92
C GLN A 71 -5.39 4.93 -0.22
N VAL A 72 -4.83 6.14 -0.32
CA VAL A 72 -5.17 7.09 -1.39
C VAL A 72 -4.81 6.52 -2.76
N VAL A 73 -3.62 5.94 -2.90
CA VAL A 73 -3.18 5.36 -4.18
C VAL A 73 -3.96 4.07 -4.48
N MET A 74 -4.17 3.22 -3.48
CA MET A 74 -4.95 1.98 -3.60
C MET A 74 -6.39 2.26 -4.07
N SER A 75 -7.05 3.28 -3.53
CA SER A 75 -8.40 3.68 -3.94
C SER A 75 -8.43 4.11 -5.41
N SER A 76 -7.41 4.87 -5.84
CA SER A 76 -7.25 5.28 -7.24
C SER A 76 -7.04 4.09 -8.17
N GLN A 77 -6.25 3.09 -7.76
CA GLN A 77 -6.02 1.87 -8.53
C GLN A 77 -7.25 0.98 -8.65
N CYS A 78 -8.08 0.89 -7.59
CA CYS A 78 -9.34 0.15 -7.65
C CYS A 78 -10.29 0.67 -8.76
N CYS A 79 -10.22 1.96 -9.11
CA CYS A 79 -11.03 2.56 -10.17
C CYS A 79 -10.55 2.20 -11.58
N LEU A 80 -9.31 1.73 -11.74
CA LEU A 80 -8.70 1.40 -13.03
C LEU A 80 -8.92 -0.06 -13.47
N ILE A 81 -9.42 -0.91 -12.58
CA ILE A 81 -9.63 -2.36 -12.77
C ILE A 81 -11.08 -2.64 -13.17
#